data_AF-A0A356KNT1-F1
#
_entry.id   AF-A0A356KNT1-F1
#
_cell.length_a   1.000
_cell.length_b   1.000
_cell.length_c   1.000
_cell.angle_alpha   90.00
_cell.angle_beta   90.00
_cell.angle_gamma   90.00
#
_symmetry.space_group_name_H-M   'P 1'
#
loop_
_entity.id
_entity.type
_entity.pdbx_description
1 polymer ?
#
loop_
_entity_poly.entity_id
_entity_poly.type
_entity_poly.pdbx_seq_one_letter_code
_entity_poly.pdbx_strand_id
1 'polypeptide(L)'
;MQIKAKHPPCPYCHGPVEPRAIKAACDGCMAWHHKECWDEHGTCAACAFPEPPLVAPAFEIPSQEAREIREALRLGNPLEAQELCLELHEDERQARRLYEALLDEARQMGQIESAKAQNERIVTLLAEGEITAAQDQCLEAAGGDEVRAIELYEYLLSRADELGLIERAAGDEDL
;
A
#
# COMPACT_ATOMS: atom_id res chain seq x y z
N MET A 1 -18.59 21.38 5.70
CA MET A 1 -17.57 22.13 6.47
C MET A 1 -16.27 21.36 6.39
N GLN A 2 -15.24 21.88 5.71
CA GLN A 2 -13.93 21.22 5.63
C GLN A 2 -13.06 21.71 6.79
N ILE A 3 -12.48 20.79 7.57
CA ILE A 3 -11.49 21.11 8.61
C ILE A 3 -10.11 21.12 7.93
N LYS A 4 -9.47 22.29 7.84
CA LYS A 4 -8.08 22.39 7.38
C LYS A 4 -7.16 22.11 8.55
N ALA A 5 -6.50 20.95 8.55
CA ALA A 5 -5.44 20.67 9.51
C ALA A 5 -4.27 21.62 9.25
N LYS A 6 -3.85 22.36 10.28
CA LYS A 6 -2.68 23.25 10.20
C LYS A 6 -1.44 22.45 10.63
N HIS A 7 -0.39 22.48 9.82
CA HIS A 7 0.87 21.83 10.18
C HIS A 7 1.51 22.50 11.40
N PRO A 8 2.13 21.72 12.30
CA PRO A 8 2.77 22.28 13.48
C PRO A 8 3.96 23.15 13.05
N PRO A 9 4.13 24.35 13.64
CA PRO A 9 5.28 25.20 13.37
C PRO A 9 6.53 24.65 14.06
N CYS A 10 7.68 24.73 13.39
CA CYS A 10 8.97 24.43 13.97
C CYS A 10 9.31 25.46 15.07
N PRO A 11 9.65 25.06 16.30
CA PRO A 11 9.99 26.00 17.37
C PRO A 11 11.20 26.92 17.11
N TYR A 12 12.01 26.64 16.07
CA TYR A 12 13.16 27.46 15.69
C TYR A 12 12.80 28.56 14.69
N CYS A 13 12.34 28.17 13.50
CA CYS A 13 12.06 29.11 12.42
C CYS A 13 10.60 29.58 12.39
N HIS A 14 9.72 28.95 13.18
CA HIS A 14 8.26 29.13 13.20
C HIS A 14 7.56 28.85 11.86
N GLY A 15 8.30 28.34 10.87
CA GLY A 15 7.76 27.83 9.62
C GLY A 15 7.04 26.50 9.81
N PRO A 16 6.10 26.15 8.92
CA PRO A 16 5.40 24.86 8.99
C PRO A 16 6.37 23.69 8.80
N VAL A 17 6.26 22.66 9.64
CA VAL A 17 6.94 21.38 9.42
C VAL A 17 6.05 20.52 8.53
N GLU A 18 6.41 20.47 7.25
CA GLU A 18 5.65 19.71 6.26
C GLU A 18 5.70 18.21 6.59
N PRO A 19 4.58 17.47 6.45
CA PRO A 19 4.55 16.03 6.66
C PRO A 19 5.58 15.27 5.81
N ARG A 20 5.92 15.82 4.65
CA ARG A 20 6.81 15.21 3.64
C ARG A 20 8.29 15.56 3.80
N ALA A 21 8.64 16.53 4.65
CA ALA A 21 10.03 16.91 4.88
C ALA A 21 10.75 15.91 5.80
N ILE A 22 12.08 15.79 5.65
CA ILE A 22 12.92 15.16 6.68
C ILE A 22 12.79 16.03 7.93
N LYS A 23 12.38 15.42 9.04
CA LYS A 23 12.05 16.16 10.26
C LYS A 23 12.47 15.40 11.50
N ALA A 24 12.71 16.15 12.57
CA ALA A 24 13.16 15.66 13.85
C ALA A 24 12.03 15.84 14.88
N ALA A 25 11.66 14.76 15.58
CA ALA A 25 10.80 14.84 16.75
C ALA A 25 11.68 14.82 18.02
N CYS A 26 11.46 15.78 18.91
CA CYS A 26 12.08 15.75 20.23
C CYS A 26 11.53 14.59 21.06
N ASP A 27 12.39 13.75 21.62
CA ASP A 27 11.97 12.61 22.44
C ASP A 27 11.37 13.03 23.80
N GLY A 28 11.75 14.22 24.30
CA GLY A 28 11.25 14.74 25.57
C GLY A 28 9.83 15.34 25.51
N CYS A 29 9.52 16.10 24.46
CA CYS A 29 8.24 16.84 24.35
C CYS A 29 7.43 16.55 23.08
N MET A 30 7.94 15.70 22.19
CA MET A 30 7.31 15.33 20.91
C MET A 30 7.09 16.51 19.94
N ALA A 31 7.74 17.66 20.17
CA ALA A 31 7.70 18.78 19.24
C ALA A 31 8.43 18.43 17.93
N TRP A 32 7.85 18.85 16.80
CA TRP A 32 8.44 18.67 15.47
C TRP A 32 9.35 19.84 15.11
N HIS A 33 10.51 19.51 14.56
CA HIS A 33 11.52 20.44 14.05
C HIS A 33 11.89 20.06 12.61
N HIS A 34 12.23 21.05 11.78
CA HIS A 34 12.98 20.76 10.55
C HIS A 34 14.30 20.11 10.92
N LYS A 35 14.75 19.12 10.13
CA LYS A 35 15.98 18.40 10.42
C LYS A 35 17.18 19.33 10.46
N GLU A 36 17.22 20.30 9.54
CA GLU A 36 18.28 21.30 9.42
C GLU A 36 18.31 22.22 10.64
N CYS A 37 17.15 22.72 11.09
CA CYS A 37 17.07 23.55 12.29
C CYS A 37 17.50 22.78 13.54
N TRP A 38 17.17 21.49 13.64
CA TRP A 38 17.65 20.68 14.75
C TRP A 38 19.17 20.53 14.73
N ASP A 39 19.75 20.21 13.57
CA ASP A 39 21.19 20.00 13.43
C ASP A 39 22.01 21.26 13.75
N GLU A 40 21.46 22.44 13.44
CA GLU A 40 22.08 23.73 13.77
C GLU A 40 22.13 24.00 15.28
N HIS A 41 21.08 23.65 16.02
CA HIS A 41 20.93 24.03 17.43
C HIS A 41 21.26 22.91 18.44
N GLY A 42 21.22 21.65 18.02
CA GLY A 42 21.66 20.48 18.80
C GLY A 42 20.82 20.11 20.02
N THR A 43 19.78 20.88 20.37
CA THR A 43 18.86 20.63 21.50
C THR A 43 17.43 20.98 21.10
N CYS A 44 16.42 20.73 21.94
CA CYS A 44 15.04 21.15 21.64
C CYS A 44 14.74 22.59 22.11
N ALA A 45 14.32 23.49 21.22
CA ALA A 45 13.89 24.85 21.60
C ALA A 45 12.67 24.90 22.55
N ALA A 46 11.82 23.87 22.56
CA ALA A 46 10.59 23.87 23.36
C ALA A 46 10.81 23.39 24.80
N CYS A 47 11.71 22.43 25.03
CA CYS A 47 11.91 21.80 26.34
C CYS A 47 13.37 21.66 26.79
N ALA A 48 14.32 22.11 25.97
CA ALA A 48 15.77 22.00 26.21
C ALA A 48 16.28 20.55 26.40
N PHE A 49 15.52 19.53 25.98
CA PHE A 49 15.99 18.14 26.04
C PHE A 49 17.25 17.96 25.17
N PRO A 50 18.34 17.40 25.73
CA PRO A 50 19.65 17.41 25.08
C PRO A 50 19.93 16.18 24.20
N GLU A 51 19.10 15.15 24.28
CA GLU A 51 19.31 13.92 23.53
C GLU A 51 19.01 14.10 22.03
N PRO A 52 19.65 13.30 21.15
CA PRO A 52 19.33 13.28 19.73
C PRO A 52 17.85 13.02 19.47
N PRO A 53 17.29 13.59 18.39
CA PRO A 53 15.87 13.49 18.09
C PRO A 53 15.58 12.16 17.39
N LEU A 54 14.30 11.79 17.37
CA LEU A 54 13.80 10.77 16.46
C LEU A 54 13.68 11.39 15.06
N VAL A 55 14.47 10.88 14.10
CA VAL A 55 14.45 11.38 12.72
C VAL A 55 13.42 10.61 11.91
N ALA A 56 12.40 11.31 11.44
CA ALA A 56 11.47 10.80 10.45
C ALA A 56 12.05 11.05 9.04
N PRO A 57 12.25 10.01 8.22
CA PRO A 57 12.70 10.20 6.84
C PRO A 57 11.65 10.99 6.05
N ALA A 58 12.10 11.73 5.03
CA ALA A 58 11.20 12.19 3.99
C ALA A 58 10.69 10.95 3.27
N PHE A 59 9.41 10.64 3.48
CA PHE A 59 8.77 9.59 2.71
C PHE A 59 8.03 10.26 1.55
N GLU A 60 8.73 10.43 0.43
CA GLU A 60 8.09 10.73 -0.84
C GLU A 60 7.86 9.40 -1.57
N ILE A 61 6.64 8.89 -1.45
CA ILE A 61 6.09 8.18 -2.60
C ILE A 61 5.37 9.27 -3.39
N PRO A 62 5.74 9.53 -4.65
CA PRO A 62 4.92 10.38 -5.47
C PRO A 62 3.50 9.80 -5.51
N SER A 63 2.51 10.70 -5.43
CA SER A 63 1.15 10.32 -4.99
C SER A 63 0.43 9.38 -5.94
N GLN A 64 0.91 9.30 -7.19
CA GLN A 64 0.34 8.44 -8.21
C GLN A 64 0.82 7.00 -8.04
N GLU A 65 2.10 6.84 -7.76
CA GLU A 65 2.78 5.56 -7.61
C GLU A 65 2.40 4.89 -6.28
N ALA A 66 2.24 5.70 -5.22
CA ALA A 66 1.64 5.25 -3.96
C ALA A 66 0.20 4.74 -4.14
N ARG A 67 -0.54 5.38 -5.05
CA ARG A 67 -1.93 5.01 -5.33
C ARG A 67 -1.97 3.68 -6.06
N GLU A 68 -1.07 3.44 -7.00
CA GLU A 68 -0.96 2.17 -7.72
C GLU A 68 -0.62 1.02 -6.76
N ILE A 69 0.37 1.19 -5.87
CA ILE A 69 0.71 0.16 -4.87
C ILE A 69 -0.47 -0.11 -3.92
N ARG A 70 -1.10 0.94 -3.37
CA ARG A 70 -2.26 0.77 -2.47
C ARG A 70 -3.42 0.07 -3.16
N GLU A 71 -3.61 0.34 -4.44
CA GLU A 71 -4.66 -0.27 -5.23
C GLU A 71 -4.38 -1.75 -5.50
N ALA A 72 -3.14 -2.12 -5.83
CA ALA A 72 -2.74 -3.53 -5.93
C ALA A 72 -2.98 -4.29 -4.61
N LEU A 73 -2.64 -3.68 -3.47
CA LEU A 73 -2.95 -4.24 -2.14
C LEU A 73 -4.45 -4.36 -1.87
N ARG A 74 -5.25 -3.36 -2.28
CA ARG A 74 -6.72 -3.37 -2.14
C ARG A 74 -7.37 -4.51 -2.93
N LEU A 75 -6.81 -4.84 -4.09
CA LEU A 75 -7.25 -5.96 -4.94
C LEU A 75 -6.72 -7.32 -4.44
N GLY A 76 -5.96 -7.33 -3.34
CA GLY A 76 -5.37 -8.56 -2.80
C GLY A 76 -4.22 -9.09 -3.63
N ASN A 77 -3.52 -8.24 -4.41
CA ASN A 77 -2.32 -8.59 -5.18
C ASN A 77 -1.04 -8.06 -4.50
N PRO A 78 -0.53 -8.75 -3.46
CA PRO A 78 0.66 -8.32 -2.74
C PRO A 78 1.96 -8.43 -3.56
N LEU A 79 2.01 -9.31 -4.57
CA LEU A 79 3.21 -9.49 -5.38
C LEU A 79 3.40 -8.31 -6.34
N GLU A 80 2.36 -7.90 -7.05
CA GLU A 80 2.39 -6.71 -7.90
C GLU A 80 2.71 -5.45 -7.08
N ALA A 81 2.10 -5.31 -5.89
CA ALA A 81 2.43 -4.22 -4.97
C ALA A 81 3.91 -4.20 -4.57
N GLN A 82 4.53 -5.38 -4.39
CA GLN A 82 5.94 -5.51 -4.08
C GLN A 82 6.83 -5.16 -5.28
N GLU A 83 6.48 -5.61 -6.48
CA GLU A 83 7.18 -5.28 -7.72
C GLU A 83 7.17 -3.78 -7.98
N LEU A 84 6.00 -3.14 -7.87
CA LEU A 84 5.87 -1.67 -7.96
C LEU A 84 6.76 -0.95 -6.93
N CYS A 85 6.85 -1.44 -5.69
CA CYS A 85 7.76 -0.85 -4.69
C CYS A 85 9.24 -0.95 -5.10
N LEU A 86 9.64 -2.05 -5.73
CA LEU A 86 11.01 -2.26 -6.22
C LEU A 86 11.32 -1.38 -7.43
N GLU A 87 10.33 -1.11 -8.29
CA GLU A 87 10.49 -0.19 -9.43
C GLU A 87 10.66 1.27 -8.99
N LEU A 88 10.00 1.68 -7.90
CA LEU A 88 10.06 3.06 -7.39
C LEU A 88 11.35 3.40 -6.65
N HIS A 89 12.03 2.41 -6.09
CA HIS A 89 13.20 2.64 -5.26
C HIS A 89 14.37 1.80 -5.76
N GLU A 90 15.44 2.48 -6.21
CA GLU A 90 16.71 1.83 -6.56
C GLU A 90 17.33 1.05 -5.38
N ASP A 91 16.99 1.45 -4.15
CA ASP A 91 17.41 0.77 -2.91
C ASP A 91 16.35 -0.24 -2.46
N GLU A 92 16.69 -1.53 -2.58
CA GLU A 92 15.84 -2.66 -2.18
C GLU A 92 15.38 -2.56 -0.70
N ARG A 93 16.20 -1.99 0.19
CA ARG A 93 15.79 -1.80 1.60
C ARG A 93 14.71 -0.74 1.74
N GLN A 94 14.74 0.31 0.91
CA GLN A 94 13.71 1.35 0.90
C GLN A 94 12.42 0.81 0.30
N ALA A 95 12.50 0.12 -0.84
CA ALA A 95 11.37 -0.59 -1.45
C ALA A 95 10.68 -1.51 -0.45
N ARG A 96 11.46 -2.33 0.27
CA ARG A 96 10.92 -3.28 1.26
C ARG A 96 10.24 -2.58 2.43
N ARG A 97 10.86 -1.54 3.00
CA ARG A 97 10.24 -0.75 4.08
C ARG A 97 8.94 -0.10 3.63
N LEU A 98 8.89 0.37 2.38
CA LEU A 98 7.69 0.94 1.82
C LEU A 98 6.58 -0.09 1.72
N TYR A 99 6.89 -1.22 1.09
CA TYR A 99 5.96 -2.31 0.91
C TYR A 99 5.41 -2.80 2.26
N GLU A 100 6.27 -3.01 3.26
CA GLU A 100 5.86 -3.44 4.60
C GLU A 100 4.93 -2.41 5.27
N ALA A 101 5.21 -1.10 5.14
CA ALA A 101 4.36 -0.04 5.69
C ALA A 101 2.97 0.02 5.03
N LEU A 102 2.91 -0.10 3.70
CA LEU A 102 1.64 -0.10 2.96
C LEU A 102 0.84 -1.38 3.19
N LEU A 103 1.52 -2.52 3.32
CA LEU A 103 0.89 -3.79 3.66
C LEU A 103 0.26 -3.75 5.05
N ASP A 104 0.94 -3.16 6.04
CA ASP A 104 0.37 -2.98 7.38
C ASP A 104 -0.80 -1.99 7.39
N GLU A 105 -0.76 -0.91 6.60
CA GLU A 105 -1.91 0.00 6.40
C GLU A 105 -3.12 -0.77 5.85
N ALA A 106 -2.93 -1.56 4.78
CA ALA A 106 -3.99 -2.34 4.16
C ALA A 106 -4.58 -3.42 5.10
N ARG A 107 -3.75 -4.05 5.95
CA ARG A 107 -4.21 -4.97 7.01
C ARG A 107 -5.04 -4.25 8.06
N GLN A 108 -4.59 -3.10 8.54
CA GLN A 108 -5.34 -2.32 9.54
C GLN A 108 -6.71 -1.88 9.01
N MET A 109 -6.82 -1.65 7.70
CA MET A 109 -8.08 -1.34 7.03
C MET A 109 -8.94 -2.58 6.71
N GLY A 110 -8.47 -3.80 6.99
CA GLY A 110 -9.15 -5.06 6.68
C GLY A 110 -9.31 -5.34 5.18
N GLN A 111 -8.58 -4.62 4.33
CA GLN A 111 -8.72 -4.69 2.88
C GLN A 111 -8.19 -6.01 2.34
N ILE A 112 -7.09 -6.52 2.91
CA ILE A 112 -6.44 -7.75 2.46
C ILE A 112 -7.33 -8.95 2.76
N GLU A 113 -7.89 -9.04 3.96
CA GLU A 113 -8.76 -10.14 4.36
C GLU A 113 -10.05 -10.15 3.54
N SER A 114 -10.62 -8.97 3.28
CA SER A 114 -11.80 -8.84 2.41
C SER A 114 -11.51 -9.28 0.97
N ALA A 115 -10.39 -8.81 0.39
CA ALA A 115 -9.98 -9.18 -0.96
C ALA A 115 -9.68 -10.68 -1.07
N LYS A 116 -8.98 -11.26 -0.08
CA LYS A 116 -8.73 -12.71 -0.03
C LYS A 116 -10.02 -13.51 0.01
N ALA A 117 -10.96 -13.15 0.87
CA ALA A 117 -12.25 -13.83 0.95
C ALA A 117 -13.09 -13.68 -0.33
N GLN A 118 -12.93 -12.57 -1.06
CA GLN A 118 -13.54 -12.40 -2.38
C GLN A 118 -12.87 -13.29 -3.43
N ASN A 119 -11.54 -13.31 -3.47
CA ASN A 119 -10.78 -14.14 -4.39
C ASN A 119 -11.02 -15.64 -4.17
N GLU A 120 -11.10 -16.10 -2.91
CA GLU A 120 -11.47 -17.48 -2.58
C GLU A 120 -12.86 -17.85 -3.10
N ARG A 121 -13.83 -16.93 -3.01
CA ARG A 121 -15.18 -17.14 -3.57
C ARG A 121 -15.16 -17.24 -5.09
N ILE A 122 -14.41 -16.37 -5.77
CA ILE A 122 -14.27 -16.41 -7.23
C ILE A 122 -13.60 -17.71 -7.68
N VAL A 123 -12.51 -18.13 -7.01
CA VAL A 123 -11.84 -19.41 -7.28
C VAL A 123 -12.77 -20.59 -7.09
N THR A 124 -13.65 -20.54 -6.08
CA THR A 124 -14.68 -21.58 -5.88
C THR A 124 -15.65 -21.65 -7.06
N LEU A 125 -16.15 -20.50 -7.55
CA LEU A 125 -17.01 -20.44 -8.73
C LEU A 125 -16.31 -21.01 -9.98
N LEU A 126 -15.03 -20.68 -10.17
CA LEU A 126 -14.23 -21.23 -11.27
C LEU A 126 -14.10 -22.76 -11.18
N ALA A 127 -13.87 -23.30 -9.99
CA ALA A 127 -13.79 -24.74 -9.74
C ALA A 127 -15.13 -25.45 -9.99
N GLU A 128 -16.25 -24.77 -9.74
CA GLU A 128 -17.61 -25.27 -10.00
C GLU A 128 -18.03 -25.11 -11.47
N GLY A 129 -17.20 -24.49 -12.31
CA GLY A 129 -17.52 -24.22 -13.72
C GLY A 129 -18.48 -23.04 -13.95
N GLU A 130 -18.76 -22.25 -12.91
CA GLU A 130 -19.66 -21.09 -12.92
C GLU A 130 -18.95 -19.84 -13.50
N ILE A 131 -18.50 -19.93 -14.76
CA ILE A 131 -17.64 -18.93 -15.40
C ILE A 131 -18.25 -17.52 -15.42
N THR A 132 -19.53 -17.39 -15.78
CA THR A 132 -20.20 -16.08 -15.84
C THR A 132 -20.30 -15.45 -14.46
N ALA A 133 -20.63 -16.23 -13.42
CA ALA A 133 -20.71 -15.71 -12.05
C ALA A 133 -19.32 -15.27 -11.54
N ALA A 134 -18.26 -16.02 -11.88
CA ALA A 134 -16.89 -15.63 -11.56
C ALA A 134 -16.51 -14.30 -12.24
N GLN A 135 -16.85 -14.12 -13.52
CA GLN A 135 -16.60 -12.87 -14.27
C GLN A 135 -17.35 -11.68 -13.67
N ASP A 136 -18.63 -11.83 -13.32
CA ASP A 136 -19.43 -10.79 -12.67
C ASP A 136 -18.82 -10.38 -11.30
N GLN A 137 -18.36 -11.36 -10.51
CA GLN A 137 -17.68 -11.11 -9.24
C GLN A 137 -16.33 -10.40 -9.42
N CYS A 138 -15.57 -10.73 -10.47
CA CYS A 138 -14.34 -9.99 -10.81
C CYS A 138 -14.64 -8.54 -11.19
N LEU A 139 -15.70 -8.30 -11.96
CA LEU A 139 -16.12 -6.95 -12.34
C LEU A 139 -16.55 -6.11 -11.13
N GLU A 140 -17.29 -6.71 -10.20
CA GLU A 140 -17.65 -6.07 -8.93
C GLU A 140 -16.41 -5.76 -8.08
N ALA A 141 -15.48 -6.72 -7.94
CA ALA A 141 -14.21 -6.53 -7.22
C ALA A 141 -13.38 -5.37 -7.79
N ALA A 142 -13.34 -5.28 -9.12
CA ALA A 142 -12.64 -4.24 -9.87
C ALA A 142 -13.36 -2.87 -9.83
N GLY A 143 -14.53 -2.77 -9.17
CA GLY A 143 -15.31 -1.53 -9.11
C GLY A 143 -15.91 -1.13 -10.46
N GLY A 144 -16.18 -2.09 -11.34
CA GLY A 144 -16.75 -1.88 -12.68
C GLY A 144 -15.74 -1.58 -13.78
N ASP A 145 -14.43 -1.65 -13.51
CA ASP A 145 -13.39 -1.51 -14.53
C ASP A 145 -13.19 -2.84 -15.29
N GLU A 146 -13.62 -2.89 -16.55
CA GLU A 146 -13.59 -4.10 -17.37
C GLU A 146 -12.18 -4.63 -17.64
N VAL A 147 -11.20 -3.75 -17.86
CA VAL A 147 -9.82 -4.18 -18.14
C VAL A 147 -9.25 -4.88 -16.91
N ARG A 148 -9.48 -4.29 -15.74
CA ARG A 148 -9.02 -4.85 -14.46
C ARG A 148 -9.77 -6.11 -14.07
N ALA A 149 -11.05 -6.19 -14.39
CA ALA A 149 -11.84 -7.39 -14.18
C ALA A 149 -11.28 -8.57 -14.97
N ILE A 150 -10.83 -8.33 -16.21
CA ILE A 150 -10.17 -9.33 -17.06
C ILE A 150 -8.84 -9.76 -16.44
N GLU A 151 -7.98 -8.81 -16.05
CA GLU A 151 -6.68 -9.12 -15.41
C GLU A 151 -6.86 -9.94 -14.13
N LEU A 152 -7.82 -9.56 -13.26
CA LEU A 152 -8.14 -10.30 -12.04
C LEU A 152 -8.69 -11.70 -12.37
N TYR A 153 -9.56 -11.82 -13.36
CA TYR A 153 -10.09 -13.10 -13.81
C TYR A 153 -8.98 -14.02 -14.32
N GLU A 154 -8.08 -13.54 -15.18
CA GLU A 154 -6.95 -14.31 -15.70
C GLU A 154 -6.01 -14.77 -14.58
N TYR A 155 -5.71 -13.89 -13.63
CA TYR A 155 -4.93 -14.21 -12.44
C TYR A 155 -5.56 -15.34 -11.63
N LEU A 156 -6.86 -15.21 -11.30
CA LEU A 156 -7.57 -16.20 -10.48
C LEU A 156 -7.79 -17.52 -11.22
N LEU A 157 -7.98 -17.49 -12.54
CA LEU A 157 -8.04 -18.67 -13.38
C LEU A 157 -6.70 -19.42 -13.38
N SER A 158 -5.59 -18.72 -13.61
CA SER A 158 -4.25 -19.32 -13.52
C SER A 158 -4.01 -19.91 -12.14
N ARG A 159 -4.43 -19.22 -11.08
CA ARG A 159 -4.28 -19.70 -9.70
C ARG A 159 -5.11 -20.95 -9.43
N ALA A 160 -6.33 -21.02 -9.94
CA ALA A 160 -7.20 -22.18 -9.80
C ALA A 160 -6.65 -23.40 -10.56
N ASP A 161 -6.03 -23.22 -11.74
CA ASP A 161 -5.32 -24.28 -12.47
C ASP A 161 -4.08 -24.77 -11.71
N GLU A 162 -3.25 -23.87 -11.15
CA GLU A 162 -2.09 -24.23 -10.30
C GLU A 162 -2.48 -25.08 -9.08
N LEU A 163 -3.66 -24.82 -8.51
CA LEU A 163 -4.20 -25.56 -7.37
C LEU A 163 -4.90 -26.87 -7.78
N GLY A 164 -5.00 -27.15 -9.09
CA GLY A 164 -5.70 -28.33 -9.62
C GLY A 164 -7.20 -28.32 -9.35
N LEU A 165 -7.79 -27.14 -9.21
CA LEU A 165 -9.22 -26.97 -8.90
C LEU A 165 -10.09 -26.93 -10.16
N ILE A 166 -9.51 -26.59 -11.30
CA ILE A 166 -10.20 -26.64 -12.58
C ILE A 166 -9.99 -28.02 -13.16
N GLU A 167 -11.05 -28.82 -13.19
CA GLU A 167 -11.06 -30.00 -14.04
C GLU A 167 -10.96 -29.50 -15.48
N ARG A 168 -9.78 -29.63 -16.08
CA ARG A 168 -9.65 -29.52 -17.53
C ARG A 168 -10.61 -30.56 -18.06
N ALA A 169 -11.72 -30.12 -18.66
CA ALA A 169 -12.56 -30.99 -19.44
C ALA A 169 -11.60 -31.73 -20.36
N ALA A 170 -11.35 -33.00 -20.06
CA ALA A 170 -10.39 -33.80 -20.81
C ALA A 170 -10.92 -33.72 -22.23
N GLY A 171 -10.20 -32.99 -23.07
CA GLY A 171 -10.68 -32.63 -24.38
C GLY A 171 -11.10 -33.91 -25.11
N ASP A 172 -12.34 -33.88 -25.60
CA ASP A 172 -12.71 -34.47 -26.86
C ASP A 172 -11.71 -33.98 -27.95
N GLU A 173 -10.47 -34.50 -27.93
CA GLU A 173 -9.48 -34.34 -29.01
C GLU A 173 -9.78 -35.28 -30.20
N ASP A 174 -10.97 -35.89 -30.23
CA ASP A 174 -11.47 -36.73 -31.34
C ASP A 174 -12.53 -35.96 -32.17
N LEU A 175 -12.12 -34.90 -32.88
CA LEU A 175 -12.87 -34.33 -34.01
C LEU A 175 -11.97 -33.96 -35.19
#